data_AF-A0A2E3K544-F1
#
_entry.id   AF-A0A2E3K544-F1
#
_cell.length_a   1.000
_cell.length_b   1.000
_cell.length_c   1.000
_cell.angle_alpha   90.00
_cell.angle_beta   90.00
_cell.angle_gamma   90.00
#
_symmetry.space_group_name_H-M   'P 1'
#
loop_
_entity.id
_entity.type
_entity.pdbx_description
1 polymer ?
#
loop_
_entity_poly.entity_id
_entity_poly.type
_entity_poly.pdbx_seq_one_letter_code
_entity_poly.pdbx_strand_id
1 'polypeptide(L)'
;MFEKIIHKILFFKKDSSMNSKWKNYYSITGNRKPRETLKFAIKQFETETFLAEPYDAIDLGCGSGRDTIELLLNQWRVTAIDSEITAIEGLMQRTDIPAKASIRTICSRFEETLFPSPVHLVNSSFALPLVPPNKFPALWENILSSLITGGRIACQLYGERDSWFGNPRMTFFSHSEIMALLKSLNVELFREEEEDSKTPRGYYKHWHIFHIVAQKF
;
A
#
# COMPACT_ATOMS: atom_id res chain seq x y z
N MET A 1 -20.94 32.38 6.35
CA MET A 1 -19.78 32.41 7.27
C MET A 1 -19.79 31.08 7.99
N PHE A 2 -19.09 30.07 7.46
CA PHE A 2 -19.04 28.72 8.03
C PHE A 2 -17.60 28.41 8.40
N GLU A 3 -17.36 28.21 9.69
CA GLU A 3 -16.05 27.92 10.28
C GLU A 3 -15.62 26.49 9.95
N LYS A 4 -14.36 26.35 9.51
CA LYS A 4 -13.66 25.07 9.38
C LYS A 4 -13.15 24.64 10.75
N ILE A 5 -13.64 23.52 11.26
CA ILE A 5 -13.09 22.89 12.46
C ILE A 5 -11.88 22.04 12.04
N ILE A 6 -10.67 22.50 12.37
CA ILE A 6 -9.42 21.74 12.25
C ILE A 6 -9.11 21.15 13.62
N HIS A 7 -9.17 19.82 13.76
CA HIS A 7 -8.70 19.13 14.97
C HIS A 7 -7.17 19.02 14.95
N LYS A 8 -6.56 19.56 16.01
CA LYS A 8 -5.10 19.69 16.23
C LYS A 8 -4.57 18.42 16.91
N ILE A 9 -3.58 17.76 16.31
CA ILE A 9 -2.94 16.55 16.84
C ILE A 9 -1.81 16.94 17.82
N LEU A 10 -1.73 16.24 18.96
CA LEU A 10 -0.69 16.36 19.99
C LEU A 10 0.64 15.75 19.52
N PHE A 11 1.74 16.47 19.73
CA PHE A 11 3.11 16.01 19.44
C PHE A 11 3.71 15.25 20.64
N PHE A 12 4.26 14.06 20.37
CA PHE A 12 5.34 13.48 21.19
C PHE A 12 6.61 13.38 20.34
N LYS A 13 7.72 13.89 20.90
CA LYS A 13 9.05 13.96 20.29
C LYS A 13 9.79 12.63 20.53
N LYS A 14 10.35 11.97 19.49
CA LYS A 14 11.76 11.50 19.52
C LYS A 14 12.35 10.98 18.18
N ASP A 15 13.66 11.21 18.11
CA ASP A 15 14.78 10.69 17.29
C ASP A 15 14.91 11.03 15.80
N SER A 16 15.92 11.85 15.51
CA SER A 16 16.15 12.64 14.29
C SER A 16 17.13 12.01 13.28
N SER A 17 17.69 10.83 13.54
CA SER A 17 18.72 10.22 12.66
C SER A 17 18.15 9.26 11.60
N MET A 18 16.98 8.66 11.83
CA MET A 18 16.30 7.76 10.87
C MET A 18 15.46 8.53 9.84
N ASN A 19 15.03 9.74 10.21
CA ASN A 19 14.15 10.64 9.46
C ASN A 19 14.79 11.17 8.16
N SER A 20 16.12 11.27 8.09
CA SER A 20 16.82 11.85 6.92
C SER A 20 16.87 10.90 5.71
N LYS A 21 16.89 9.58 5.92
CA LYS A 21 17.03 8.58 4.84
C LYS A 21 15.75 8.43 3.99
N TRP A 22 14.58 8.65 4.58
CA TRP A 22 13.29 8.53 3.92
C TRP A 22 12.85 9.82 3.23
N LYS A 23 13.15 10.98 3.81
CA LYS A 23 12.86 12.29 3.20
C LYS A 23 13.43 12.43 1.79
N ASN A 24 14.65 11.96 1.56
CA ASN A 24 15.29 11.98 0.24
C ASN A 24 14.74 10.90 -0.72
N TYR A 25 14.22 9.78 -0.20
CA TYR A 25 13.55 8.78 -1.04
C TYR A 25 12.19 9.31 -1.56
N TYR A 26 11.43 10.00 -0.71
CA TYR A 26 10.11 10.52 -1.08
C TYR A 26 10.16 11.70 -2.06
N SER A 27 11.17 12.57 -1.96
CA SER A 27 11.36 13.67 -2.92
C SER A 27 11.69 13.17 -4.34
N ILE A 28 12.38 12.03 -4.46
CA ILE A 28 12.79 11.44 -5.75
C ILE A 28 11.69 10.54 -6.34
N THR A 29 10.82 9.93 -5.52
CA THR A 29 9.87 8.90 -5.97
C THR A 29 8.42 9.40 -6.16
N GLY A 30 8.08 10.60 -5.67
CA GLY A 30 6.71 11.14 -5.70
C GLY A 30 6.09 11.33 -7.10
N ASN A 31 6.92 11.46 -8.15
CA ASN A 31 6.49 11.63 -9.55
C ASN A 31 6.52 10.33 -10.39
N ARG A 32 6.76 9.16 -9.78
CA ARG A 32 6.74 7.89 -10.53
C ARG A 32 5.29 7.51 -10.84
N LYS A 33 5.04 7.00 -12.06
CA LYS A 33 3.73 6.43 -12.46
C LYS A 33 3.25 5.40 -11.42
N PRO A 34 1.95 5.22 -11.14
CA PRO A 34 1.44 4.22 -10.18
C PRO A 34 1.93 2.79 -10.45
N ARG A 35 1.83 1.88 -9.47
CA ARG A 35 2.24 0.48 -9.69
C ARG A 35 1.29 -0.25 -10.63
N GLU A 36 1.84 -1.15 -11.45
CA GLU A 36 1.02 -1.89 -12.42
C GLU A 36 -0.02 -2.80 -11.76
N THR A 37 0.23 -3.31 -10.54
CA THR A 37 -0.78 -4.06 -9.77
C THR A 37 -1.99 -3.20 -9.41
N LEU A 38 -1.78 -1.95 -9.00
CA LEU A 38 -2.87 -1.01 -8.74
C LEU A 38 -3.66 -0.71 -10.00
N LYS A 39 -2.95 -0.36 -11.08
CA LYS A 39 -3.59 -0.04 -12.38
C LYS A 39 -4.40 -1.21 -12.92
N PHE A 40 -3.87 -2.43 -12.78
CA PHE A 40 -4.59 -3.64 -13.14
C PHE A 40 -5.88 -3.78 -12.32
N ALA A 41 -5.80 -3.63 -11.00
CA ALA A 41 -6.98 -3.73 -10.12
C ALA A 41 -8.05 -2.69 -10.46
N ILE A 42 -7.68 -1.42 -10.67
CA ILE A 42 -8.61 -0.35 -11.09
C ILE A 42 -9.31 -0.73 -12.41
N LYS A 43 -8.54 -1.18 -13.40
CA LYS A 43 -9.10 -1.61 -14.69
C LYS A 43 -10.11 -2.76 -14.55
N GLN A 44 -9.89 -3.70 -13.63
CA GLN A 44 -10.86 -4.76 -13.38
C GLN A 44 -12.20 -4.19 -12.85
N PHE A 45 -12.16 -3.23 -11.93
CA PHE A 45 -13.37 -2.55 -11.44
C PHE A 45 -14.07 -1.71 -12.52
N GLU A 46 -13.34 -1.13 -13.47
CA GLU A 46 -13.94 -0.41 -14.62
C GLU A 46 -14.69 -1.35 -15.57
N THR A 47 -14.21 -2.58 -15.72
CA THR A 47 -14.88 -3.59 -16.56
C THR A 47 -16.09 -4.22 -15.87
N GLU A 48 -16.15 -4.16 -14.55
CA GLU A 48 -17.26 -4.67 -13.75
C GLU A 48 -18.33 -3.60 -13.59
N THR A 49 -19.58 -3.93 -13.92
CA THR A 49 -20.71 -3.02 -13.69
C THR A 49 -21.12 -3.06 -12.21
N PHE A 50 -20.28 -2.55 -11.31
CA PHE A 50 -20.68 -2.37 -9.92
C PHE A 50 -21.47 -1.06 -9.79
N LEU A 51 -22.60 -1.12 -9.08
CA LEU A 51 -23.55 -0.01 -8.93
C LEU A 51 -23.17 1.00 -7.83
N ALA A 52 -21.96 0.88 -7.25
CA ALA A 52 -21.58 1.60 -6.04
C ALA A 52 -20.61 2.74 -6.36
N GLU A 53 -21.15 3.93 -6.55
CA GLU A 53 -20.35 5.16 -6.65
C GLU A 53 -20.44 5.96 -5.35
N PRO A 54 -19.31 6.37 -4.74
CA PRO A 54 -17.92 6.02 -5.05
C PRO A 54 -17.40 4.76 -4.33
N TYR A 55 -16.43 4.06 -4.93
CA TYR A 55 -15.70 2.97 -4.29
C TYR A 55 -14.81 3.43 -3.12
N ASP A 56 -14.54 2.52 -2.19
CA ASP A 56 -13.63 2.71 -1.06
C ASP A 56 -12.34 1.91 -1.22
N ALA A 57 -11.20 2.57 -1.04
CA ALA A 57 -9.89 1.94 -1.02
C ALA A 57 -9.10 2.27 0.26
N ILE A 58 -8.23 1.33 0.64
CA ILE A 58 -7.16 1.55 1.62
C ILE A 58 -5.82 1.47 0.88
N ASP A 59 -4.96 2.47 1.07
CA ASP A 59 -3.58 2.46 0.56
C ASP A 59 -2.60 2.30 1.74
N LEU A 60 -2.07 1.08 1.91
CA LEU A 60 -1.19 0.71 3.01
C LEU A 60 0.28 0.95 2.64
N GLY A 61 0.96 1.79 3.42
CA GLY A 61 2.28 2.30 3.09
C GLY A 61 2.21 3.28 1.92
N CYS A 62 1.28 4.24 2.00
CA CYS A 62 0.95 5.14 0.90
C CYS A 62 2.12 6.06 0.49
N GLY A 63 3.13 6.22 1.35
CA GLY A 63 4.26 7.10 1.10
C GLY A 63 3.81 8.54 0.81
N SER A 64 4.51 9.22 -0.09
CA SER A 64 4.11 10.53 -0.59
C SER A 64 2.99 10.47 -1.65
N GLY A 65 2.19 9.40 -1.67
CA GLY A 65 0.90 9.38 -2.37
C GLY A 65 0.90 8.92 -3.82
N ARG A 66 1.96 8.27 -4.30
CA ARG A 66 2.06 7.82 -5.71
C ARG A 66 0.82 7.04 -6.18
N ASP A 67 0.38 6.07 -5.39
CA ASP A 67 -0.75 5.19 -5.72
C ASP A 67 -2.07 5.78 -5.22
N THR A 68 -2.05 6.45 -4.06
CA THR A 68 -3.19 7.24 -3.56
C THR A 68 -3.74 8.21 -4.62
N ILE A 69 -2.89 8.98 -5.32
CA ILE A 69 -3.36 9.93 -6.35
C ILE A 69 -4.13 9.23 -7.47
N GLU A 70 -3.66 8.08 -7.93
CA GLU A 70 -4.33 7.34 -9.00
C GLU A 70 -5.76 6.94 -8.59
N LEU A 71 -5.93 6.49 -7.35
CA LEU A 71 -7.24 6.16 -6.81
C LEU A 71 -8.16 7.39 -6.74
N LEU A 72 -7.64 8.53 -6.27
CA LEU A 72 -8.41 9.78 -6.19
C LEU A 72 -8.80 10.33 -7.57
N LEU A 73 -7.92 10.18 -8.58
CA LEU A 73 -8.22 10.56 -9.96
C LEU A 73 -9.34 9.71 -10.56
N ASN A 74 -9.46 8.45 -10.13
CA ASN A 74 -10.56 7.55 -10.49
C ASN A 74 -11.81 7.75 -9.61
N GLN A 75 -11.87 8.82 -8.81
CA GLN A 75 -13.01 9.20 -7.96
C GLN A 75 -13.27 8.27 -6.76
N TRP A 76 -12.28 7.45 -6.37
CA TRP A 76 -12.39 6.61 -5.18
C TRP A 76 -12.27 7.43 -3.89
N ARG A 77 -12.91 6.96 -2.82
CA ARG A 77 -12.64 7.40 -1.44
C ARG A 77 -11.46 6.61 -0.90
N VAL A 78 -10.43 7.30 -0.42
CA VAL A 78 -9.17 6.64 -0.03
C VAL A 78 -8.86 6.89 1.44
N THR A 79 -8.59 5.81 2.18
CA THR A 79 -7.89 5.87 3.46
C THR A 79 -6.41 5.53 3.23
N ALA A 80 -5.54 6.52 3.29
CA ALA A 80 -4.11 6.39 3.08
C ALA A 80 -3.38 6.26 4.42
N ILE A 81 -2.64 5.17 4.62
CA ILE A 81 -2.02 4.82 5.91
C ILE A 81 -0.51 4.70 5.70
N ASP A 82 0.27 5.40 6.51
CA ASP A 82 1.74 5.28 6.53
C ASP A 82 2.26 5.53 7.96
N SER A 83 3.35 4.88 8.36
CA SER A 83 3.92 5.09 9.69
C SER A 83 4.73 6.38 9.78
N GLU A 84 5.15 6.94 8.65
CA GLU A 84 5.99 8.13 8.59
C GLU A 84 5.14 9.40 8.41
N ILE A 85 5.19 10.32 9.39
CA ILE A 85 4.47 11.59 9.28
C ILE A 85 4.89 12.41 8.05
N THR A 86 6.16 12.30 7.65
CA THR A 86 6.68 13.01 6.46
C THR A 86 6.09 12.48 5.15
N ALA A 87 5.70 11.21 5.10
CA ALA A 87 4.97 10.63 3.97
C ALA A 87 3.56 11.25 3.88
N ILE A 88 2.85 11.28 5.00
CA ILE A 88 1.51 11.89 5.10
C ILE A 88 1.55 13.39 4.76
N GLU A 89 2.49 14.15 5.31
CA GLU A 89 2.69 15.57 4.98
C GLU A 89 2.98 15.76 3.49
N GLY A 90 3.84 14.91 2.91
CA GLY A 90 4.16 14.94 1.48
C GLY A 90 2.95 14.67 0.61
N LEU A 91 2.13 13.68 0.95
CA LEU A 91 0.87 13.38 0.27
C LEU A 91 -0.10 14.55 0.36
N MET A 92 -0.30 15.16 1.53
CA MET A 92 -1.24 16.28 1.71
C MET A 92 -0.78 17.59 1.05
N GLN A 93 0.50 17.73 0.70
CA GLN A 93 1.05 18.89 -0.01
C GLN A 93 0.99 18.75 -1.54
N ARG A 94 0.50 17.62 -2.05
CA ARG A 94 0.40 17.36 -3.48
C ARG A 94 -0.61 18.28 -4.15
N THR A 95 -0.19 18.89 -5.26
CA THR A 95 -1.03 19.82 -6.05
C THR A 95 -1.92 19.10 -7.06
N ASP A 96 -1.69 17.81 -7.30
CA ASP A 96 -2.46 16.96 -8.21
C ASP A 96 -3.60 16.18 -7.52
N ILE A 97 -3.87 16.44 -6.23
CA ILE A 97 -5.09 15.98 -5.56
C ILE A 97 -6.31 16.71 -6.15
N PRO A 98 -7.32 16.00 -6.67
CA PRO A 98 -8.54 16.65 -7.16
C PRO A 98 -9.26 17.45 -6.07
N ALA A 99 -9.80 18.62 -6.41
CA ALA A 99 -10.40 19.54 -5.43
C ALA A 99 -11.58 18.95 -4.63
N LYS A 100 -12.27 17.93 -5.18
CA LYS A 100 -13.39 17.22 -4.54
C LYS A 100 -13.03 15.81 -4.08
N ALA A 101 -11.74 15.47 -4.04
CA ALA A 101 -11.28 14.16 -3.64
C ALA A 101 -11.64 13.85 -2.18
N SER A 102 -12.03 12.60 -1.91
CA SER A 102 -12.28 12.11 -0.55
C SER A 102 -11.07 11.32 -0.08
N ILE A 103 -10.22 11.98 0.71
CA ILE A 103 -9.02 11.37 1.29
C ILE A 103 -9.05 11.49 2.81
N ARG A 104 -8.78 10.38 3.50
CA ARG A 104 -8.47 10.33 4.92
C ARG A 104 -7.04 9.82 5.06
N THR A 105 -6.23 10.47 5.90
CA THR A 105 -4.88 9.98 6.22
C THR A 105 -4.81 9.45 7.64
N ILE A 106 -3.99 8.41 7.85
CA ILE A 106 -3.69 7.84 9.18
C ILE A 106 -2.18 7.68 9.28
N CYS A 107 -1.55 8.41 10.22
CA CYS A 107 -0.14 8.25 10.53
C CYS A 107 0.03 7.14 11.58
N SER A 108 0.25 5.90 11.14
CA SER A 108 0.36 4.72 12.00
C SER A 108 1.02 3.54 11.29
N ARG A 109 1.55 2.59 12.06
CA ARG A 109 1.88 1.25 11.53
C ARG A 109 0.57 0.57 11.13
N PHE A 110 0.47 0.09 9.89
CA PHE A 110 -0.80 -0.46 9.42
C PHE A 110 -1.15 -1.80 10.05
N GLU A 111 -0.17 -2.58 10.52
CA GLU A 111 -0.41 -3.79 11.32
C GLU A 111 -0.91 -3.52 12.75
N GLU A 112 -0.99 -2.25 13.16
CA GLU A 112 -1.54 -1.79 14.44
C GLU A 112 -2.79 -0.92 14.26
N THR A 113 -3.32 -0.84 13.03
CA THR A 113 -4.41 0.07 12.67
C THR A 113 -5.72 -0.68 12.45
N LEU A 114 -6.81 -0.14 13.00
CA LEU A 114 -8.16 -0.58 12.67
C LEU A 114 -8.53 -0.08 11.27
N PHE A 115 -8.80 -1.00 10.36
CA PHE A 115 -9.15 -0.66 8.99
C PHE A 115 -10.62 -0.20 8.88
N PRO A 116 -10.92 0.79 8.04
CA PRO A 116 -12.29 0.97 7.61
C PRO A 116 -12.75 -0.32 6.91
N SER A 117 -14.00 -0.70 7.15
CA SER A 117 -14.64 -1.86 6.56
C SER A 117 -16.15 -1.59 6.44
N PRO A 118 -16.80 -2.03 5.36
CA PRO A 118 -16.22 -2.76 4.23
C PRO A 118 -15.53 -1.84 3.20
N VAL A 119 -14.56 -2.36 2.45
CA VAL A 119 -13.87 -1.66 1.34
C VAL A 119 -13.79 -2.52 0.07
N HIS A 120 -13.59 -1.86 -1.07
CA HIS A 120 -13.53 -2.50 -2.39
C HIS A 120 -12.09 -2.91 -2.75
N LEU A 121 -11.10 -2.11 -2.36
CA LEU A 121 -9.70 -2.36 -2.66
C LEU A 121 -8.81 -2.13 -1.44
N VAL A 122 -7.85 -3.03 -1.22
CA VAL A 122 -6.67 -2.76 -0.41
C VAL A 122 -5.45 -2.78 -1.32
N ASN A 123 -4.79 -1.64 -1.48
CA ASN A 123 -3.51 -1.52 -2.16
C ASN A 123 -2.37 -1.53 -1.14
N SER A 124 -1.26 -2.19 -1.47
CA SER A 124 -0.02 -2.05 -0.72
C SER A 124 1.20 -2.31 -1.57
N SER A 125 1.72 -1.23 -2.13
CA SER A 125 2.82 -1.29 -3.07
C SER A 125 4.17 -1.35 -2.38
N PHE A 126 4.79 -2.53 -2.37
CA PHE A 126 6.10 -2.79 -1.73
C PHE A 126 6.17 -2.51 -0.21
N ALA A 127 5.02 -2.35 0.47
CA ALA A 127 4.98 -2.04 1.91
C ALA A 127 4.66 -3.26 2.79
N LEU A 128 3.76 -4.17 2.39
CA LEU A 128 3.48 -5.41 3.14
C LEU A 128 4.72 -6.25 3.51
N PRO A 129 5.74 -6.44 2.65
CA PRO A 129 6.92 -7.22 3.02
C PRO A 129 7.73 -6.61 4.16
N LEU A 130 7.50 -5.32 4.48
CA LEU A 130 8.21 -4.58 5.54
C LEU A 130 7.60 -4.80 6.92
N VAL A 131 6.58 -5.66 7.03
CA VAL A 131 6.00 -6.10 8.29
C VAL A 131 6.76 -7.30 8.83
N PRO A 132 7.03 -7.38 10.15
CA PRO A 132 7.65 -8.56 10.76
C PRO A 132 6.82 -9.84 10.58
N PRO A 133 7.46 -11.02 10.41
CA PRO A 133 6.75 -12.28 10.16
C PRO A 133 5.71 -12.66 11.22
N ASN A 134 5.94 -12.31 12.49
CA ASN A 134 5.02 -12.60 13.58
C ASN A 134 3.76 -11.71 13.59
N LYS A 135 3.74 -10.63 12.81
CA LYS A 135 2.59 -9.72 12.66
C LYS A 135 1.83 -9.93 11.35
N PHE A 136 2.50 -10.48 10.33
CA PHE A 136 1.94 -10.63 9.00
C PHE A 136 0.63 -11.45 8.95
N PRO A 137 0.48 -12.61 9.62
CA PRO A 137 -0.75 -13.40 9.52
C PRO A 137 -1.99 -12.64 9.98
N ALA A 138 -1.92 -11.98 11.14
CA ALA A 138 -3.04 -11.19 11.66
C ALA A 138 -3.36 -9.97 10.77
N LEU A 139 -2.33 -9.33 10.21
CA LEU A 139 -2.52 -8.27 9.22
C LEU A 139 -3.22 -8.79 7.96
N TRP A 140 -2.78 -9.93 7.42
CA TRP A 140 -3.38 -10.53 6.22
C TRP A 140 -4.86 -10.86 6.44
N GLU A 141 -5.20 -11.47 7.59
CA GLU A 141 -6.58 -11.71 7.97
C GLU A 141 -7.39 -10.42 8.09
N ASN A 142 -6.83 -9.37 8.70
CA ASN A 142 -7.49 -8.06 8.80
C ASN A 142 -7.77 -7.47 7.40
N ILE A 143 -6.81 -7.53 6.48
CA ILE A 143 -6.99 -7.12 5.08
C ILE A 143 -8.14 -7.89 4.43
N LEU A 144 -8.14 -9.23 4.52
CA LEU A 144 -9.19 -10.03 3.89
C LEU A 144 -10.56 -9.79 4.53
N SER A 145 -10.60 -9.50 5.83
CA SER A 145 -11.83 -9.21 6.55
C SER A 145 -12.43 -7.84 6.21
N SER A 146 -11.61 -6.86 5.81
CA SER A 146 -12.08 -5.53 5.42
C SER A 146 -12.66 -5.49 4.01
N LEU A 147 -12.25 -6.42 3.14
CA LEU A 147 -12.75 -6.51 1.77
C LEU A 147 -14.20 -7.02 1.70
N ILE A 148 -15.02 -6.41 0.84
CA ILE A 148 -16.28 -7.01 0.38
C ILE A 148 -16.01 -8.26 -0.46
N THR A 149 -17.04 -9.12 -0.61
CA THR A 149 -17.07 -10.06 -1.73
C THR A 149 -17.02 -9.29 -3.05
N GLY A 150 -16.16 -9.73 -3.98
CA GLY A 150 -15.81 -9.01 -5.21
C GLY A 150 -14.70 -7.98 -5.04
N GLY A 151 -14.32 -7.65 -3.79
CA GLY A 151 -13.22 -6.73 -3.48
C GLY A 151 -11.85 -7.35 -3.75
N ARG A 152 -10.82 -6.52 -3.92
CA ARG A 152 -9.48 -6.93 -4.34
C ARG A 152 -8.39 -6.52 -3.35
N ILE A 153 -7.34 -7.32 -3.29
CA ILE A 153 -6.02 -6.89 -2.82
C ILE A 153 -5.09 -6.74 -4.02
N ALA A 154 -4.35 -5.63 -4.07
CA ALA A 154 -3.26 -5.39 -5.02
C ALA A 154 -1.96 -5.12 -4.23
N CYS A 155 -0.95 -5.95 -4.37
CA CYS A 155 0.26 -5.82 -3.56
C CYS A 155 1.52 -6.44 -4.19
N GLN A 156 2.65 -6.20 -3.54
CA GLN A 156 3.88 -6.96 -3.75
C GLN A 156 4.31 -7.65 -2.45
N LEU A 157 4.79 -8.88 -2.58
CA LEU A 157 5.43 -9.65 -1.52
C LEU A 157 6.88 -9.98 -1.90
N TYR A 158 7.80 -10.08 -0.93
CA TYR A 158 9.18 -10.52 -1.21
C TYR A 158 9.30 -12.01 -1.05
N GLY A 159 10.16 -12.61 -1.87
CA GLY A 159 10.44 -14.03 -1.81
C GLY A 159 11.75 -14.36 -1.12
N GLU A 160 11.91 -15.61 -0.71
CA GLU A 160 13.03 -16.07 0.12
C GLU A 160 14.41 -15.99 -0.53
N ARG A 161 14.46 -15.89 -1.86
CA ARG A 161 15.68 -15.64 -2.63
C ARG A 161 16.12 -14.16 -2.66
N ASP A 162 15.33 -13.22 -2.13
CA ASP A 162 15.71 -11.80 -2.10
C ASP A 162 16.98 -11.57 -1.26
N SER A 163 17.86 -10.67 -1.69
CA SER A 163 19.07 -10.29 -0.94
C SER A 163 18.83 -9.80 0.50
N TRP A 164 17.60 -9.38 0.85
CA TRP A 164 17.21 -9.00 2.22
C TRP A 164 16.72 -10.16 3.07
N PHE A 165 16.64 -11.37 2.51
CA PHE A 165 16.21 -12.56 3.23
C PHE A 165 16.99 -12.75 4.53
N GLY A 166 16.29 -13.20 5.57
CA GLY A 166 16.82 -13.33 6.93
C GLY A 166 16.70 -12.07 7.80
N ASN A 167 16.24 -10.94 7.26
CA ASN A 167 15.93 -9.76 8.07
C ASN A 167 14.69 -10.01 8.96
N PRO A 168 14.81 -10.01 10.30
CA PRO A 168 13.69 -10.37 11.20
C PRO A 168 12.56 -9.34 11.23
N ARG A 169 12.75 -8.15 10.64
CA ARG A 169 11.73 -7.10 10.54
C ARG A 169 10.93 -7.16 9.24
N MET A 170 11.18 -8.13 8.38
CA MET A 170 10.58 -8.26 7.06
C MET A 170 10.05 -9.67 6.87
N THR A 171 8.99 -9.81 6.07
CA THR A 171 8.40 -11.10 5.73
C THR A 171 8.81 -11.48 4.31
N PHE A 172 9.22 -12.74 4.16
CA PHE A 172 9.60 -13.35 2.90
C PHE A 172 8.84 -14.65 2.72
N PHE A 173 8.58 -15.02 1.48
CA PHE A 173 7.79 -16.20 1.16
C PHE A 173 8.50 -17.09 0.13
N SER A 174 8.36 -18.40 0.28
CA SER A 174 8.48 -19.34 -0.83
C SER A 174 7.27 -19.21 -1.76
N HIS A 175 7.40 -19.70 -3.00
CA HIS A 175 6.26 -19.78 -3.93
C HIS A 175 5.09 -20.55 -3.31
N SER A 176 5.36 -21.65 -2.62
CA SER A 176 4.32 -22.49 -1.99
C SER A 176 3.55 -21.77 -0.89
N GLU A 177 4.22 -20.92 -0.10
CA GLU A 177 3.57 -20.12 0.94
C GLU A 177 2.70 -19.02 0.34
N ILE A 178 3.12 -18.40 -0.77
CA ILE A 178 2.25 -17.46 -1.49
C ILE A 178 1.00 -18.16 -2.02
N MET A 179 1.13 -19.34 -2.63
CA MET A 179 -0.03 -20.10 -3.11
C MET A 179 -0.96 -20.49 -1.96
N ALA A 180 -0.42 -20.83 -0.78
CA ALA A 180 -1.22 -21.08 0.42
C ALA A 180 -1.94 -19.81 0.92
N LEU A 181 -1.29 -18.65 0.84
CA LEU A 181 -1.85 -17.35 1.20
C LEU A 181 -3.05 -16.96 0.32
N LEU A 182 -2.97 -17.30 -0.98
CA LEU A 182 -3.94 -16.96 -2.01
C LEU A 182 -5.03 -18.02 -2.20
N LYS A 183 -4.98 -19.15 -1.49
CA LYS A 183 -5.89 -20.30 -1.69
C LYS A 183 -7.37 -19.98 -1.61
N SER A 184 -7.74 -18.92 -0.87
CA SER A 184 -9.12 -18.49 -0.65
C SER A 184 -9.47 -17.23 -1.45
N LEU A 185 -8.74 -16.95 -2.52
CA LEU A 185 -8.95 -15.80 -3.40
C LEU A 185 -8.96 -16.27 -4.85
N ASN A 186 -9.66 -15.53 -5.70
CA ASN A 186 -9.54 -15.65 -7.14
C ASN A 186 -8.33 -14.82 -7.61
N VAL A 187 -7.26 -15.47 -8.05
CA VAL A 187 -6.03 -14.79 -8.45
C VAL A 187 -6.15 -14.27 -9.89
N GLU A 188 -6.17 -12.96 -10.07
CA GLU A 188 -6.36 -12.31 -11.38
C GLU A 188 -5.03 -11.89 -12.01
N LEU A 189 -4.03 -11.55 -11.19
CA LEU A 189 -2.67 -11.27 -11.62
C LEU A 189 -1.70 -11.94 -10.65
N PHE A 190 -0.79 -12.75 -11.20
CA PHE A 190 0.32 -13.32 -10.47
C PHE A 190 1.57 -13.30 -11.34
N ARG A 191 2.62 -12.65 -10.86
CA ARG A 191 3.93 -12.64 -11.53
C ARG A 191 5.04 -12.74 -10.49
N GLU A 192 5.82 -13.80 -10.57
CA GLU A 192 7.08 -13.96 -9.86
C GLU A 192 8.20 -13.34 -10.70
N GLU A 193 9.02 -12.50 -10.08
CA GLU A 193 10.09 -11.75 -10.71
C GLU A 193 11.37 -11.93 -9.90
N GLU A 194 12.45 -12.30 -10.58
CA GLU A 194 13.78 -12.45 -9.99
C GLU A 194 14.80 -11.70 -10.86
N GLU A 195 15.44 -10.68 -10.28
CA GLU A 195 16.33 -9.78 -11.04
C GLU A 195 17.46 -9.23 -10.17
N ASP A 196 18.67 -9.19 -10.74
CA ASP A 196 19.78 -8.40 -10.20
C ASP A 196 19.74 -6.97 -10.74
N SER A 197 19.51 -5.99 -9.87
CA SER A 197 19.51 -4.57 -10.27
C SER A 197 20.37 -3.71 -9.37
N LYS A 198 20.84 -2.57 -9.91
CA LYS A 198 21.48 -1.54 -9.10
C LYS A 198 20.43 -0.70 -8.39
N THR A 199 20.50 -0.67 -7.06
CA THR A 199 19.72 0.28 -6.26
C THR A 199 20.03 1.72 -6.68
N PRO A 200 19.14 2.70 -6.39
CA PRO A 200 19.43 4.12 -6.61
C PRO A 200 20.70 4.63 -5.90
N ARG A 201 21.26 3.84 -4.97
CA ARG A 201 22.50 4.13 -4.23
C ARG A 201 23.74 3.42 -4.81
N GLY A 202 23.61 2.72 -5.94
CA GLY A 202 24.72 2.08 -6.65
C GLY A 202 25.05 0.65 -6.23
N TYR A 203 24.43 0.12 -5.18
CA TYR A 203 24.62 -1.27 -4.75
C TYR A 203 23.85 -2.24 -5.63
N TYR A 204 24.48 -3.35 -6.00
CA TYR A 204 23.78 -4.49 -6.60
C TYR A 204 22.85 -5.10 -5.54
N LYS A 205 21.61 -5.35 -5.95
CA LYS A 205 20.61 -6.00 -5.13
C LYS A 205 19.94 -7.08 -5.98
N HIS A 206 19.90 -8.28 -5.41
CA HIS A 206 19.10 -9.37 -5.93
C HIS A 206 17.67 -9.21 -5.41
N TRP A 207 16.71 -9.13 -6.31
CA TRP A 207 15.28 -9.05 -6.01
C TRP A 207 14.62 -10.40 -6.27
N HIS A 208 13.73 -10.79 -5.37
CA HIS A 208 12.76 -11.84 -5.62
C HIS A 208 11.39 -11.33 -5.14
N ILE A 209 10.47 -11.10 -6.08
CA ILE A 209 9.23 -10.35 -5.85
C ILE A 209 8.05 -11.11 -6.45
N PHE A 210 6.96 -11.18 -5.70
CA PHE A 210 5.65 -11.59 -6.19
C PHE A 210 4.75 -10.36 -6.38
N HIS A 211 4.30 -10.13 -7.60
CA HIS A 211 3.30 -9.11 -7.94
C HIS A 211 1.93 -9.77 -8.00
N ILE A 212 0.99 -9.29 -7.19
CA ILE A 212 -0.28 -9.97 -6.94
C ILE A 212 -1.45 -9.00 -7.09
N VAL A 213 -2.48 -9.43 -7.82
CA VAL A 213 -3.85 -8.93 -7.68
C VAL A 213 -4.77 -10.14 -7.51
N ALA A 214 -5.55 -10.14 -6.43
CA ALA A 214 -6.47 -11.24 -6.12
C ALA A 214 -7.79 -10.69 -5.57
N GLN A 215 -8.90 -11.30 -6.00
CA GLN A 215 -10.26 -10.96 -5.64
C GLN A 215 -10.80 -11.90 -4.56
N LYS A 216 -11.51 -11.35 -3.58
CA LYS A 216 -12.24 -12.10 -2.55
C LYS A 216 -13.56 -12.60 -3.13
N PHE A 217 -13.84 -13.90 -3.02
CA PHE A 217 -15.13 -14.50 -3.35
C PHE A 217 -16.01 -14.66 -2.10
#